data_AF-A0A2H9MJU8-F1
#
_entry.id   AF-A0A2H9MJU8-F1
#
_cell.length_a   1.000
_cell.length_b   1.000
_cell.length_c   1.000
_cell.angle_alpha   90.00
_cell.angle_beta   90.00
_cell.angle_gamma   90.00
#
_symmetry.space_group_name_H-M   'P 1'
#
loop_
_entity.id
_entity.type
_entity.pdbx_description
1 polymer ?
#
loop_
_entity_poly.entity_id
_entity_poly.type
_entity_poly.pdbx_seq_one_letter_code
_entity_poly.pdbx_strand_id
1 'polypeptide(L)'
;MAEISEKIKDSIDLIDYWAIDWNYQGDIFHNQWQDYRTKKEPKVDNKANHTYDKPGEYQIMVKVIDVFGGDVSKIISTKIK
;
A
#
# COMPACT_ATOMS: atom_id res chain seq x y z
N MET A 1 12.06 22.24 -16.66
CA MET A 1 12.19 21.20 -15.62
C MET A 1 11.50 21.56 -14.29
N ALA A 2 10.87 22.73 -14.14
CA ALA A 2 10.36 23.23 -12.85
C ALA A 2 8.83 23.21 -12.69
N GLU A 3 8.09 22.55 -13.58
CA GLU A 3 6.61 22.71 -13.63
C GLU A 3 5.84 21.55 -12.96
N ILE A 4 6.54 20.49 -12.53
CA ILE A 4 5.94 19.26 -11.99
C ILE A 4 5.86 19.32 -10.45
N SER A 5 6.71 20.12 -9.80
CA SER A 5 6.81 20.17 -8.33
C SER A 5 5.65 20.89 -7.64
N GLU A 6 4.89 21.75 -8.34
CA GLU A 6 3.79 22.51 -7.73
C GLU A 6 2.47 21.74 -7.62
N LYS A 7 2.34 20.59 -8.31
CA LYS A 7 1.11 19.78 -8.30
C LYS A 7 1.10 18.59 -7.33
N ILE A 8 2.25 18.21 -6.78
CA ILE A 8 2.36 17.13 -5.78
C ILE A 8 2.20 17.78 -4.40
N LYS A 9 0.96 17.86 -3.92
CA LYS A 9 0.68 18.36 -2.56
C LYS A 9 0.83 17.27 -1.49
N ASP A 10 0.80 16.01 -1.90
CA ASP A 10 0.84 14.85 -1.01
C ASP A 10 1.53 13.69 -1.73
N SER A 11 2.42 12.95 -1.05
CA SER A 11 3.18 11.83 -1.62
C SER A 11 2.28 10.71 -2.17
N ILE A 12 1.03 10.63 -1.68
CA ILE A 12 0.01 9.72 -2.21
C ILE A 12 -0.35 9.99 -3.67
N ASP A 13 -0.18 11.24 -4.12
CA ASP A 13 -0.43 11.63 -5.52
C ASP A 13 0.61 11.05 -6.49
N LEU A 14 1.62 10.32 -6.00
CA LEU A 14 2.55 9.54 -6.80
C LEU A 14 2.26 8.03 -6.82
N ILE A 15 1.36 7.53 -5.99
CA ILE A 15 1.04 6.08 -5.92
C ILE A 15 0.08 5.73 -7.04
N ASP A 16 0.49 4.82 -7.93
CA ASP A 16 -0.36 4.27 -9.00
C ASP A 16 -1.13 3.03 -8.52
N TYR A 17 -0.47 2.19 -7.74
CA TYR A 17 -1.02 0.96 -7.17
C TYR A 17 -0.42 0.71 -5.79
N TRP A 18 -1.21 0.22 -4.85
CA TRP A 18 -0.68 -0.36 -3.62
C TRP A 18 -1.53 -1.53 -3.15
N ALA A 19 -0.88 -2.47 -2.46
CA ALA A 19 -1.51 -3.68 -1.97
C ALA A 19 -0.94 -4.13 -0.64
N ILE A 20 -1.72 -4.95 0.06
CA ILE A 20 -1.44 -5.40 1.41
C ILE A 20 -1.68 -6.91 1.51
N ASP A 21 -0.71 -7.59 2.11
CA ASP A 21 -0.85 -8.90 2.73
C ASP A 21 -0.86 -8.67 4.25
N TRP A 22 -1.99 -8.93 4.89
CA TRP A 22 -2.20 -8.70 6.32
C TRP A 22 -1.53 -9.74 7.21
N ASN A 23 -1.08 -10.86 6.65
CA ASN A 23 -0.49 -11.95 7.41
C ASN A 23 0.62 -12.66 6.61
N TYR A 24 1.59 -11.87 6.16
CA TYR A 24 2.73 -12.34 5.39
C TYR A 24 3.55 -13.37 6.18
N GLN A 25 3.73 -14.57 5.62
CA GLN A 25 4.41 -15.68 6.29
C GLN A 25 5.90 -15.80 5.90
N GLY A 26 6.46 -14.80 5.22
CA GLY A 26 7.85 -14.86 4.74
C GLY A 26 8.01 -15.59 3.40
N ASP A 27 6.91 -15.87 2.70
CA ASP A 27 6.84 -16.66 1.49
C ASP A 27 6.30 -15.85 0.29
N ILE A 28 5.27 -16.34 -0.39
CA ILE A 28 4.63 -15.64 -1.51
C ILE A 28 3.77 -14.51 -0.95
N PHE A 29 3.79 -13.35 -1.60
CA PHE A 29 2.90 -12.26 -1.26
C PHE A 29 1.43 -12.63 -1.56
N HIS A 30 0.59 -12.70 -0.54
CA HIS A 30 -0.83 -12.99 -0.68
C HIS A 30 -1.60 -11.67 -0.71
N ASN A 31 -1.94 -11.20 -1.90
CA ASN A 31 -2.72 -9.98 -2.07
C ASN A 31 -4.13 -10.15 -1.50
N GLN A 32 -4.40 -9.48 -0.37
CA GLN A 32 -5.68 -9.53 0.32
C GLN A 32 -6.45 -8.21 0.22
N TRP A 33 -5.74 -7.11 -0.05
CA TRP A 33 -6.32 -5.81 -0.30
C TRP A 33 -5.44 -5.05 -1.28
N GLN A 34 -6.07 -4.30 -2.19
CA GLN A 34 -5.37 -3.46 -3.14
C GLN A 34 -6.21 -2.25 -3.51
N ASP A 35 -5.54 -1.18 -3.91
CA ASP A 35 -6.16 -0.06 -4.57
C ASP A 35 -5.23 0.54 -5.63
N TYR A 36 -5.83 1.11 -6.67
CA TYR A 36 -5.10 1.57 -7.84
C TYR A 36 -5.87 2.66 -8.59
N ARG A 37 -5.12 3.49 -9.30
CA ARG A 37 -5.70 4.56 -10.10
C ARG A 37 -6.53 4.00 -11.24
N THR A 38 -7.66 4.65 -11.46
CA THR A 38 -8.44 4.46 -12.68
C THR A 38 -8.58 5.78 -13.42
N LYS A 39 -9.04 5.73 -14.68
CA LYS A 39 -9.37 6.94 -15.43
C LYS A 39 -10.44 7.80 -14.76
N LYS A 40 -11.31 7.18 -13.93
CA LYS A 40 -12.39 7.86 -13.21
C LYS A 40 -11.95 8.35 -11.84
N GLU A 41 -11.04 7.62 -11.19
CA GLU A 41 -10.53 7.87 -9.85
C GLU A 41 -9.00 7.96 -9.91
N PRO A 42 -8.44 9.15 -10.14
CA PRO A 42 -7.00 9.33 -10.41
C PRO A 42 -6.15 9.30 -9.14
N LYS A 43 -6.71 8.89 -8.00
CA LYS A 43 -6.06 8.80 -6.71
C LYS A 43 -6.42 7.46 -6.06
N VAL A 44 -5.51 6.97 -5.25
CA VAL A 44 -5.75 5.81 -4.37
C VAL A 44 -6.17 6.29 -2.99
N ASP A 45 -6.89 5.44 -2.27
CA ASP A 45 -7.14 5.57 -0.85
C ASP A 45 -5.84 5.53 -0.06
N ASN A 46 -5.76 6.34 0.98
CA ASN A 46 -4.61 6.39 1.88
C ASN A 46 -4.75 5.49 3.11
N LYS A 47 -5.84 4.72 3.17
CA LYS A 47 -6.21 3.89 4.31
C LYS A 47 -6.76 2.57 3.81
N ALA A 48 -6.29 1.52 4.46
CA ALA A 48 -6.88 0.19 4.37
C ALA A 48 -7.09 -0.31 5.80
N ASN A 49 -8.17 -1.03 6.03
CA ASN A 49 -8.54 -1.53 7.35
C ASN A 49 -8.66 -3.05 7.31
N HIS A 50 -8.20 -3.68 8.38
CA HIS A 50 -8.35 -5.12 8.60
C HIS A 50 -8.59 -5.38 10.08
N THR A 51 -9.48 -6.32 10.37
CA THR A 51 -9.80 -6.75 11.73
C THR A 51 -9.33 -8.18 11.92
N TYR A 52 -8.56 -8.41 12.98
CA TYR A 52 -8.05 -9.73 13.32
C TYR A 52 -8.95 -10.39 14.36
N ASP A 53 -9.42 -11.59 14.06
CA ASP A 53 -10.29 -12.36 14.97
C ASP A 53 -9.52 -13.02 16.12
N LYS A 54 -8.20 -13.20 15.95
CA LYS A 54 -7.36 -13.92 16.91
C LYS A 54 -6.24 -13.00 17.42
N PRO A 55 -5.90 -13.07 18.72
CA PRO A 55 -4.69 -12.45 19.21
C PRO A 55 -3.47 -13.19 18.65
N GLY A 56 -2.38 -12.46 18.46
CA GLY A 56 -1.18 -13.01 17.83
C GLY A 56 -0.22 -11.95 17.35
N GLU A 57 0.92 -12.41 16.85
CA GLU A 57 1.90 -11.58 16.14
C GLU A 57 1.70 -11.77 14.65
N TYR A 58 1.60 -10.66 13.93
CA TYR A 58 1.33 -10.62 12.51
C TYR A 58 2.40 -9.80 11.81
N GLN A 59 2.81 -10.24 10.63
CA GLN A 59 3.62 -9.45 9.72
C GLN A 59 2.73 -8.98 8.57
N ILE A 60 2.65 -7.67 8.40
CA ILE A 60 1.90 -7.04 7.32
C ILE A 60 2.90 -6.62 6.25
N MET A 61 2.80 -7.16 5.04
CA MET A 61 3.59 -6.67 3.91
C MET A 61 2.75 -5.68 3.11
N VAL A 62 3.30 -4.48 2.88
CA VAL A 62 2.71 -3.46 2.01
C VAL A 62 3.61 -3.30 0.80
N LYS A 63 3.01 -3.39 -0.39
CA LYS A 63 3.67 -3.12 -1.68
C LYS A 63 3.08 -1.86 -2.27
N VAL A 64 3.93 -0.95 -2.73
CA VAL A 64 3.56 0.32 -3.38
C VAL A 64 4.27 0.39 -4.72
N ILE A 65 3.54 0.78 -5.76
CA ILE A 65 4.05 1.05 -7.10
C ILE A 65 3.70 2.50 -7.43
N ASP A 66 4.69 3.27 -7.85
CA ASP A 66 4.50 4.66 -8.26
C ASP A 66 4.06 4.77 -9.74
N VAL A 67 3.65 5.98 -10.14
CA VAL A 67 3.23 6.30 -11.52
C VAL A 67 4.35 6.20 -12.56
N PHE A 68 5.60 6.02 -12.13
CA PHE A 68 6.75 5.78 -13.00
C PHE A 68 7.10 4.29 -13.10
N GLY A 69 6.37 3.41 -12.39
CA GLY A 69 6.55 1.97 -12.37
C GLY A 69 7.60 1.47 -11.37
N GLY A 70 8.16 2.35 -10.53
CA GLY A 70 9.05 1.95 -9.44
C GLY A 70 8.26 1.29 -8.31
N ASP A 71 8.75 0.18 -7.78
CA ASP A 71 8.10 -0.53 -6.67
C ASP A 71 8.95 -0.59 -5.39
N VAL A 72 8.26 -0.51 -4.25
CA VAL A 72 8.83 -0.68 -2.93
C VAL A 72 7.92 -1.58 -2.10
N SER A 73 8.53 -2.44 -1.28
CA SER A 73 7.81 -3.28 -0.33
C SER A 73 8.33 -3.06 1.08
N LYS A 74 7.43 -3.07 2.07
CA LYS A 74 7.79 -2.92 3.49
C LYS A 74 7.00 -3.91 4.34
N ILE A 75 7.69 -4.57 5.26
CA ILE A 75 7.10 -5.44 6.26
C ILE A 75 6.94 -4.65 7.57
N ILE A 76 5.77 -4.77 8.19
CA ILE A 76 5.40 -4.13 9.44
C ILE A 76 4.94 -5.22 10.40
N SER A 77 5.64 -5.38 11.52
CA SER A 77 5.22 -6.31 12.58
C SER A 77 4.24 -5.64 13.53
N THR A 78 3.14 -6.33 13.85
CA THR A 78 2.15 -5.89 14.83
C THR A 78 1.74 -7.02 15.75
N LYS A 79 1.29 -6.67 16.96
CA LYS A 79 0.80 -7.62 17.96
C LYS A 79 -0.63 -7.28 18.34
N ILE A 80 -1.55 -8.18 18.03
CA ILE A 80 -2.96 -8.10 18.42
C ILE A 80 -3.12 -8.80 19.77
N LYS A 81 -3.77 -8.11 20.70
CA LYS A 81 -4.00 -8.57 22.08
C LYS A 81 -5.40 -9.12 22.24
#